data_AF-A0A0L7M3Q2-F1
#
_entry.id   AF-A0A0L7M3Q2-F1
#
_cell.length_a   1.000
_cell.length_b   1.000
_cell.length_c   1.000
_cell.angle_alpha   90.00
_cell.angle_beta   90.00
_cell.angle_gamma   90.00
#
_symmetry.space_group_name_H-M   'P 1'
#
loop_
_entity.id
_entity.type
_entity.pdbx_description
1 polymer ?
#
loop_
_entity_poly.entity_id
_entity_poly.type
_entity_poly.pdbx_seq_one_letter_code
_entity_poly.pdbx_strand_id
1 'polypeptide(L)'
;MCRRFRIKDETNNNIAFSSEGYNSKDYLKYNGVSTMKKCNNINYNDLSKQFTLEELHTVLDNLEERPSNEDLYNIWNHVLGITKEIFEDKVKYLWLYIEDYLKKYEYQCYHVWDPLYPICVNTKYHTWYKSMYDIGVALSSTDRKCTHDFFGLVKDGASIDEIKNYIYVFIKYYDTLRNDLFNEHRERFTERMKNPKRLEI
;
A
#
# COMPACT_ATOMS: atom_id res chain seq x y z
N MET A 1 -7.28 31.89 -29.28
CA MET A 1 -6.49 31.02 -30.18
C MET A 1 -5.82 29.94 -29.33
N CYS A 2 -6.56 28.86 -29.03
CA CYS A 2 -6.13 27.83 -28.07
C CYS A 2 -5.32 26.74 -28.77
N ARG A 3 -4.09 26.50 -28.30
CA ARG A 3 -3.26 25.36 -28.74
C ARG A 3 -3.79 24.07 -28.11
N ARG A 4 -4.21 23.13 -28.96
CA ARG A 4 -4.41 21.71 -28.63
C ARG A 4 -3.08 21.10 -28.22
N PHE A 5 -3.00 20.48 -27.06
CA PHE A 5 -2.01 19.44 -26.80
C PHE A 5 -2.69 18.07 -26.90
N ARG A 6 -2.20 17.31 -27.88
CA ARG A 6 -2.56 15.94 -28.22
C ARG A 6 -1.60 15.05 -27.43
N ILE A 7 -2.10 14.21 -26.53
CA ILE A 7 -1.26 13.17 -25.92
C ILE A 7 -1.41 11.94 -26.82
N LYS A 8 -0.31 11.57 -27.48
CA LYS A 8 -0.12 10.28 -28.16
C LYS A 8 0.24 9.24 -27.09
N ASP A 9 -0.25 8.03 -27.31
CA ASP A 9 0.14 6.82 -26.60
C ASP A 9 1.65 6.50 -26.72
N GLU A 10 2.07 5.61 -25.81
CA GLU A 10 3.34 4.88 -25.70
C GLU A 10 4.54 5.63 -25.12
N THR A 11 4.85 5.33 -23.85
CA THR A 11 6.21 4.89 -23.47
C THR A 11 6.17 4.03 -22.22
N ASN A 12 6.79 2.85 -22.32
CA ASN A 12 7.25 1.98 -21.24
C ASN A 12 7.79 2.76 -20.04
N ASN A 13 7.07 2.76 -18.93
CA ASN A 13 7.65 3.05 -17.62
C ASN A 13 8.18 1.76 -17.03
N ASN A 14 9.29 1.28 -17.60
CA ASN A 14 10.22 0.42 -16.89
C ASN A 14 10.79 1.26 -15.73
N ILE A 15 10.10 1.25 -14.59
CA ILE A 15 10.77 1.52 -13.32
C ILE A 15 11.62 0.28 -13.05
N ALA A 16 12.79 0.25 -13.67
CA ALA A 16 13.88 -0.58 -13.21
C ALA A 16 14.06 -0.25 -11.73
N PHE A 17 14.00 -1.27 -10.87
CA PHE A 17 14.68 -1.19 -9.59
C PHE A 17 16.16 -1.07 -9.95
N SER A 18 16.65 0.16 -10.13
CA SER A 18 18.06 0.41 -10.31
C SER A 18 18.73 -0.05 -9.01
N SER A 19 19.47 -1.15 -9.10
CA SER A 19 20.35 -1.66 -8.06
C SER A 19 21.58 -0.77 -7.82
N GLU A 20 21.61 0.43 -8.42
CA GLU A 20 22.67 1.40 -8.22
C GLU A 20 22.48 2.12 -6.88
N GLY A 21 23.13 1.56 -5.87
CA GLY A 21 23.57 2.34 -4.70
C GLY A 21 23.11 1.84 -3.33
N TYR A 22 22.96 0.54 -3.08
CA TYR A 22 22.84 0.06 -1.71
C TYR A 22 24.10 -0.67 -1.28
N ASN A 23 25.00 0.09 -0.66
CA ASN A 23 26.15 -0.45 0.05
C ASN A 23 25.66 -1.40 1.16
N SER A 24 26.01 -2.67 1.03
CA SER A 24 25.78 -3.78 1.96
C SER A 24 26.44 -3.62 3.35
N LYS A 25 26.76 -2.39 3.79
CA LYS A 25 27.60 -2.14 4.97
C LYS A 25 26.91 -1.47 6.17
N ASP A 26 25.66 -1.02 6.04
CA ASP A 26 24.99 -0.29 7.13
C ASP A 26 24.08 -1.14 8.04
N TYR A 27 24.11 -2.48 7.91
CA TYR A 27 23.25 -3.39 8.69
C TYR A 27 23.66 -3.64 10.15
N LEU A 28 24.56 -2.85 10.73
CA LEU A 28 24.99 -3.01 12.13
C LEU A 28 24.84 -1.72 12.93
N LYS A 29 23.58 -1.32 13.19
CA LYS A 29 23.27 -0.39 14.31
C LYS A 29 21.77 -0.36 14.67
N TYR A 30 21.21 -1.53 14.97
CA TYR A 30 20.05 -1.61 15.88
C TYR A 30 20.47 -2.38 17.13
N ASN A 31 21.33 -1.77 17.93
CA ASN A 31 21.58 -2.20 19.31
C ASN A 31 20.44 -1.67 20.18
N GLY A 32 19.37 -2.45 20.26
CA GLY A 32 18.39 -2.40 21.35
C GLY A 32 18.26 -3.80 21.90
N VAL A 33 19.06 -4.12 22.93
CA VAL A 33 18.99 -5.39 23.66
C VAL A 33 17.59 -5.52 24.25
N SER A 34 16.74 -6.30 23.60
CA SER A 34 15.64 -6.98 24.25
C SER A 34 15.95 -8.45 24.07
N THR A 35 16.21 -9.16 25.18
CA THR A 35 16.30 -10.61 25.19
C THR A 35 14.98 -11.17 24.65
N MET A 36 14.92 -11.38 23.32
CA MET A 36 13.78 -11.99 22.66
C MET A 36 13.66 -13.39 23.22
N LYS A 37 12.64 -13.56 24.07
CA LYS A 37 12.14 -14.85 24.51
C LYS A 37 11.98 -15.67 23.23
N LYS A 38 12.72 -16.77 23.10
CA LYS A 38 12.61 -17.70 21.97
C LYS A 38 11.15 -18.14 21.90
N CYS A 39 10.35 -17.51 21.04
CA CYS A 39 8.93 -17.81 20.93
C CYS A 39 8.84 -19.14 20.19
N ASN A 40 8.67 -20.20 20.97
CA ASN A 40 8.54 -21.55 20.45
C ASN A 40 7.29 -21.65 19.55
N ASN A 41 7.52 -22.06 18.30
CA ASN A 41 6.56 -22.69 17.39
C ASN A 41 5.47 -21.77 16.77
N ILE A 42 5.85 -20.64 16.18
CA ILE A 42 4.95 -19.91 15.27
C ILE A 42 4.80 -20.72 13.97
N ASN A 43 3.60 -21.20 13.70
CA ASN A 43 3.30 -21.96 12.47
C ASN A 43 2.97 -21.00 11.32
N TYR A 44 3.95 -20.70 10.47
CA TYR A 44 3.74 -19.86 9.27
C TYR A 44 2.92 -20.54 8.17
N ASN A 45 2.69 -21.86 8.25
CA ASN A 45 1.77 -22.57 7.34
C ASN A 45 0.30 -22.40 7.73
N ASP A 46 0.01 -21.82 8.90
CA ASP A 46 -1.35 -21.44 9.27
C ASP A 46 -1.71 -20.11 8.60
N LEU A 47 -2.37 -20.19 7.44
CA LEU A 47 -2.88 -19.03 6.71
C LEU A 47 -4.23 -18.51 7.24
N SER A 48 -4.79 -19.13 8.30
CA SER A 48 -6.06 -18.68 8.89
C SER A 48 -5.92 -17.44 9.76
N LYS A 49 -4.68 -17.11 10.16
CA LYS A 49 -4.34 -15.95 10.99
C LYS A 49 -3.21 -15.16 10.34
N GLN A 50 -3.32 -13.84 10.39
CA GLN A 50 -2.24 -12.97 9.97
C GLN A 50 -1.22 -12.82 11.09
N PHE A 51 0.07 -12.80 10.75
CA PHE A 51 1.12 -12.40 11.69
C PHE A 51 1.03 -10.92 12.05
N THR A 52 1.51 -10.58 13.23
CA THR A 52 1.94 -9.23 13.58
C THR A 52 3.35 -8.96 13.03
N LEU A 53 3.75 -7.68 12.97
CA LEU A 53 5.12 -7.31 12.55
C LEU A 53 6.19 -7.93 13.47
N GLU A 54 5.92 -8.01 14.77
CA GLU A 54 6.84 -8.61 15.76
C GLU A 54 6.99 -10.13 15.58
N GLU A 55 5.88 -10.83 15.29
CA GLU A 55 5.91 -12.26 14.97
C GLU A 55 6.66 -12.52 13.68
N LEU A 56 6.48 -11.69 12.65
CA LEU A 56 7.25 -11.80 11.41
C LEU A 56 8.75 -11.65 11.67
N HIS A 57 9.18 -10.64 12.43
CA HIS A 57 10.60 -10.49 12.79
C HIS A 57 11.14 -11.71 13.52
N THR A 58 10.37 -12.24 14.47
CA THR A 58 10.75 -13.46 15.20
C THR A 58 10.89 -14.66 14.26
N VAL A 59 9.96 -14.84 13.32
CA VAL A 59 10.03 -15.91 12.33
C VAL A 59 11.26 -15.75 11.45
N LEU A 60 11.50 -14.56 10.91
CA LEU A 60 12.68 -14.29 10.06
C LEU A 60 13.99 -14.50 10.83
N ASP A 61 14.08 -14.10 12.09
CA ASP A 61 15.29 -14.26 12.90
C ASP A 61 15.58 -15.74 13.22
N ASN A 62 14.54 -16.56 13.37
CA ASN A 62 14.66 -17.99 13.63
C ASN A 62 14.97 -18.85 12.38
N LEU A 63 14.93 -18.27 11.16
CA LEU A 63 15.30 -18.99 9.94
C LEU A 63 16.84 -19.12 9.87
N GLU A 64 17.37 -20.19 10.44
CA GLU A 64 18.80 -20.55 10.37
C GLU A 64 19.16 -21.22 9.02
N GLU A 65 18.25 -22.02 8.48
CA GLU A 65 18.39 -22.67 7.17
C GLU A 65 17.33 -22.17 6.19
N ARG A 66 17.59 -22.35 4.89
CA ARG A 66 16.61 -21.99 3.85
C ARG A 66 15.42 -22.95 3.94
N PRO A 67 14.20 -22.46 4.23
CA PRO A 67 13.01 -23.29 4.27
C PRO A 67 12.57 -23.66 2.83
N SER A 68 11.54 -24.51 2.71
CA SER A 68 11.06 -24.89 1.37
C SER A 68 10.49 -23.69 0.62
N ASN A 69 10.41 -23.79 -0.71
CA ASN A 69 9.81 -22.71 -1.52
C ASN A 69 8.36 -22.44 -1.11
N GLU A 70 7.62 -23.47 -0.71
CA GLU A 70 6.24 -23.34 -0.23
C GLU A 70 6.18 -22.53 1.07
N ASP A 71 7.06 -22.84 2.02
CA ASP A 71 7.16 -22.11 3.27
C ASP A 71 7.50 -20.63 3.04
N LEU A 72 8.37 -20.33 2.06
CA LEU A 72 8.71 -18.96 1.67
C LEU A 72 7.51 -18.21 1.09
N TYR A 73 6.70 -18.86 0.27
CA TYR A 73 5.46 -18.26 -0.25
C TYR A 73 4.44 -18.01 0.87
N ASN A 74 4.35 -18.90 1.86
CA ASN A 74 3.51 -18.71 3.03
C ASN A 74 3.98 -17.52 3.87
N ILE A 75 5.28 -17.37 4.11
CA ILE A 75 5.85 -16.20 4.77
C ILE A 75 5.52 -14.92 3.97
N TRP A 76 5.64 -14.95 2.64
CA TRP A 76 5.29 -13.80 1.81
C TRP A 76 3.81 -13.40 1.92
N ASN A 77 2.89 -14.37 1.97
CA ASN A 77 1.48 -14.08 2.22
C ASN A 77 1.27 -13.40 3.58
N HIS A 78 2.03 -13.81 4.61
CA HIS A 78 2.04 -13.15 5.90
C HIS A 78 2.58 -11.70 5.83
N VAL A 79 3.61 -11.46 5.03
CA VAL A 79 4.13 -10.11 4.79
C VAL A 79 3.07 -9.22 4.13
N LEU A 80 2.43 -9.71 3.07
CA LEU A 80 1.40 -8.95 2.35
C LEU A 80 0.21 -8.58 3.24
N GLY A 81 -0.30 -9.50 4.05
CA GLY A 81 -1.44 -9.18 4.91
C GLY A 81 -1.10 -8.23 6.06
N ILE A 82 0.11 -8.29 6.64
CA ILE A 82 0.59 -7.28 7.62
C ILE A 82 0.52 -5.90 6.98
N THR A 83 1.03 -5.77 5.75
CA THR A 83 1.07 -4.47 5.09
C THR A 83 -0.31 -3.90 4.76
N LYS A 84 -1.32 -4.75 4.55
CA LYS A 84 -2.73 -4.37 4.31
C LYS A 84 -3.41 -3.87 5.58
N GLU A 85 -3.30 -4.62 6.67
CA GLU A 85 -3.96 -4.30 7.95
C GLU A 85 -3.58 -2.90 8.45
N ILE A 86 -2.27 -2.61 8.49
CA ILE A 86 -1.78 -1.30 8.95
C ILE A 86 -2.33 -0.18 8.05
N PHE A 87 -2.67 -0.43 6.78
CA PHE A 87 -3.20 0.60 5.89
C PHE A 87 -4.69 0.88 6.11
N GLU A 88 -5.46 -0.13 6.49
CA GLU A 88 -6.88 0.04 6.77
C GLU A 88 -7.11 1.12 7.84
N ASP A 89 -6.25 1.19 8.85
CA ASP A 89 -6.34 2.23 9.88
C ASP A 89 -6.07 3.63 9.34
N LYS A 90 -5.17 3.78 8.37
CA LYS A 90 -4.95 5.06 7.69
C LYS A 90 -6.14 5.47 6.83
N VAL A 91 -6.77 4.51 6.15
CA VAL A 91 -7.99 4.76 5.36
C VAL A 91 -9.15 5.16 6.27
N LYS A 92 -9.33 4.50 7.42
CA LYS A 92 -10.32 4.90 8.44
C LYS A 92 -10.08 6.33 8.92
N TYR A 93 -8.81 6.70 9.17
CA TYR A 93 -8.47 8.07 9.54
C TYR A 93 -8.80 9.08 8.42
N LEU A 94 -8.47 8.78 7.16
CA LEU A 94 -8.85 9.62 6.01
C LEU A 94 -10.36 9.81 5.90
N TRP A 95 -11.13 8.74 6.13
CA TRP A 95 -12.59 8.81 6.13
C TRP A 95 -13.07 9.80 7.18
N LEU A 96 -12.66 9.62 8.44
CA LEU A 96 -13.05 10.50 9.55
C LEU A 96 -12.65 11.96 9.27
N TYR A 97 -11.49 12.17 8.64
CA TYR A 97 -10.99 13.49 8.30
C TYR A 97 -11.88 14.24 7.29
N ILE A 98 -12.48 13.54 6.31
CA ILE A 98 -13.25 14.16 5.23
C ILE A 98 -14.77 13.98 5.39
N GLU A 99 -15.23 13.17 6.34
CA GLU A 99 -16.62 12.74 6.45
C GLU A 99 -17.62 13.92 6.48
N ASP A 100 -17.33 14.93 7.30
CA ASP A 100 -18.21 16.11 7.44
C ASP A 100 -18.29 16.92 6.14
N TYR A 101 -17.18 17.05 5.42
CA TYR A 101 -17.16 17.69 4.11
C TYR A 101 -18.01 16.91 3.10
N LEU A 102 -17.82 15.59 3.04
CA LEU A 102 -18.58 14.71 2.16
C LEU A 102 -20.09 14.80 2.44
N LYS A 103 -20.49 14.75 3.71
CA LYS A 103 -21.89 14.87 4.16
C LYS A 103 -22.48 16.24 3.85
N LYS A 104 -21.69 17.32 3.94
CA LYS A 104 -22.19 18.68 3.72
C LYS A 104 -22.31 19.03 2.23
N TYR A 105 -21.32 18.69 1.41
CA TYR A 105 -21.21 19.22 0.05
C TYR A 105 -21.43 18.17 -1.05
N GLU A 106 -21.05 16.92 -0.84
CA GLU A 106 -21.22 15.88 -1.89
C GLU A 106 -22.49 15.06 -1.69
N TYR A 107 -22.96 14.88 -0.46
CA TYR A 107 -24.19 14.15 -0.16
C TYR A 107 -25.46 14.88 -0.62
N GLN A 108 -25.47 16.21 -0.56
CA GLN A 108 -26.66 17.01 -0.86
C GLN A 108 -26.93 17.17 -2.37
N CYS A 109 -25.95 16.87 -3.23
CA CYS A 109 -26.06 16.99 -4.69
C CYS A 109 -26.90 15.88 -5.38
N TYR A 110 -27.68 15.08 -4.64
CA TYR A 110 -28.37 13.88 -5.15
C TYR A 110 -29.86 14.01 -5.44
N HIS A 111 -30.48 15.18 -5.29
CA HIS A 111 -31.93 15.29 -5.49
C HIS A 111 -32.34 16.45 -6.39
N VAL A 112 -32.25 16.23 -7.70
CA VAL A 112 -33.20 16.81 -8.67
C VAL A 112 -33.86 15.64 -9.40
N TRP A 113 -35.05 15.25 -8.95
CA TRP A 113 -35.88 14.26 -9.63
C TRP A 113 -36.73 15.01 -10.66
N ASP A 114 -36.24 15.11 -11.89
CA ASP A 114 -37.08 15.45 -13.05
C ASP A 114 -37.59 14.12 -13.65
N PRO A 115 -38.91 13.89 -13.70
CA PRO A 115 -39.51 12.67 -14.26
C PRO A 115 -39.18 12.42 -15.74
N LEU A 116 -38.80 13.45 -16.48
CA LEU A 116 -38.45 13.39 -17.91
C LEU A 116 -36.94 13.27 -18.15
N TYR A 117 -36.11 13.75 -17.20
CA TYR A 117 -34.64 13.78 -17.33
C TYR A 117 -33.94 13.59 -15.97
N PRO A 118 -33.73 12.35 -15.49
CA PRO A 118 -32.96 12.12 -14.27
C PRO A 118 -31.50 12.54 -14.48
N ILE A 119 -31.13 13.75 -14.03
CA ILE A 119 -29.75 14.22 -14.09
C ILE A 119 -29.03 13.78 -12.82
N CYS A 120 -28.54 12.53 -12.80
CA CYS A 120 -27.51 12.13 -11.84
C CYS A 120 -26.18 12.74 -12.28
N VAL A 121 -25.80 13.90 -11.72
CA VAL A 121 -24.58 14.61 -12.17
C VAL A 121 -23.29 13.93 -11.67
N ASN A 122 -23.31 13.20 -10.54
CA ASN A 122 -22.13 12.52 -9.97
C ASN A 122 -22.52 11.24 -9.20
N THR A 123 -21.52 10.47 -8.73
CA THR A 123 -21.69 9.36 -7.76
C THR A 123 -21.49 9.83 -6.32
N LYS A 124 -22.31 9.34 -5.37
CA LYS A 124 -22.26 9.78 -3.97
C LYS A 124 -20.83 9.69 -3.47
N TYR A 125 -20.30 10.74 -2.84
CA TYR A 125 -18.89 10.78 -2.41
C TYR A 125 -17.88 10.52 -3.55
N HIS A 126 -18.13 11.09 -4.74
CA HIS A 126 -17.27 10.91 -5.92
C HIS A 126 -15.79 11.14 -5.60
N THR A 127 -15.48 12.19 -4.83
CA THR A 127 -14.09 12.52 -4.49
C THR A 127 -13.44 11.45 -3.62
N TRP A 128 -14.22 10.86 -2.70
CA TRP A 128 -13.78 9.74 -1.89
C TRP A 128 -13.52 8.50 -2.75
N TYR A 129 -14.48 8.11 -3.58
CA TYR A 129 -14.36 6.92 -4.41
C TYR A 129 -13.20 7.01 -5.40
N LYS A 130 -13.01 8.18 -6.03
CA LYS A 130 -11.86 8.42 -6.90
C LYS A 130 -10.55 8.26 -6.12
N SER A 131 -10.47 8.84 -4.93
CA SER A 131 -9.26 8.73 -4.10
C SER A 131 -8.96 7.29 -3.68
N MET A 132 -9.98 6.54 -3.25
CA MET A 132 -9.83 5.14 -2.88
C MET A 132 -9.43 4.27 -4.07
N TYR A 133 -9.96 4.56 -5.26
CA TYR A 133 -9.58 3.89 -6.49
C TYR A 133 -8.11 4.14 -6.83
N ASP A 134 -7.65 5.40 -6.82
CA ASP A 134 -6.27 5.75 -7.14
C ASP A 134 -5.28 5.07 -6.16
N ILE A 135 -5.58 5.11 -4.86
CA ILE A 135 -4.82 4.41 -3.82
C ILE A 135 -4.80 2.89 -4.09
N GLY A 136 -5.97 2.29 -4.35
CA GLY A 136 -6.08 0.86 -4.58
C GLY A 136 -5.29 0.39 -5.80
N VAL A 137 -5.28 1.18 -6.88
CA VAL A 137 -4.48 0.92 -8.09
C VAL A 137 -2.99 0.97 -7.78
N ALA A 138 -2.52 1.98 -7.04
CA ALA A 138 -1.11 2.13 -6.70
C ALA A 138 -0.61 0.96 -5.84
N LEU A 139 -1.37 0.59 -4.80
CA LEU A 139 -1.02 -0.52 -3.90
C LEU A 139 -1.07 -1.87 -4.64
N SER A 140 -2.13 -2.15 -5.38
CA SER A 140 -2.27 -3.43 -6.10
C SER A 140 -1.19 -3.62 -7.17
N SER A 141 -0.80 -2.54 -7.85
CA SER A 141 0.28 -2.59 -8.84
C SER A 141 1.63 -2.91 -8.18
N THR A 142 1.85 -2.36 -6.99
CA THR A 142 3.04 -2.59 -6.19
C THR A 142 3.07 -4.03 -5.65
N ASP A 143 1.98 -4.49 -5.04
CA ASP A 143 1.84 -5.86 -4.54
C ASP A 143 2.15 -6.88 -5.63
N ARG A 144 1.58 -6.68 -6.84
CA ARG A 144 1.79 -7.56 -7.98
C ARG A 144 3.26 -7.60 -8.40
N LYS A 145 3.91 -6.44 -8.52
CA LYS A 145 5.32 -6.35 -8.92
C LYS A 145 6.23 -7.01 -7.89
N CYS A 146 6.08 -6.65 -6.62
CA CYS A 146 6.93 -7.17 -5.55
C CYS A 146 6.69 -8.68 -5.30
N THR A 147 5.47 -9.17 -5.48
CA THR A 147 5.18 -10.61 -5.41
C THR A 147 5.85 -11.36 -6.55
N HIS A 148 5.77 -10.82 -7.77
CA HIS A 148 6.44 -11.40 -8.93
C HIS A 148 7.97 -11.47 -8.72
N ASP A 149 8.57 -10.37 -8.26
CA ASP A 149 10.01 -10.27 -8.02
C ASP A 149 10.45 -11.21 -6.89
N PHE A 150 9.66 -11.33 -5.81
CA PHE A 150 9.90 -12.31 -4.74
C PHE A 150 9.87 -13.74 -5.26
N PHE A 151 8.87 -14.09 -6.08
CA PHE A 151 8.71 -15.44 -6.61
C PHE A 151 9.86 -15.81 -7.55
N GLY A 152 10.36 -14.84 -8.34
CA GLY A 152 11.58 -14.99 -9.12
C GLY A 152 12.79 -15.29 -8.24
N LEU A 153 13.00 -14.47 -7.20
CA LEU A 153 14.10 -14.63 -6.24
C LEU A 153 14.10 -16.01 -5.55
N VAL A 154 12.92 -16.51 -5.17
CA VAL A 154 12.77 -17.85 -4.61
C VAL A 154 13.11 -18.93 -5.64
N LYS A 155 12.60 -18.82 -6.87
CA LYS A 155 12.86 -19.78 -7.96
C LYS A 155 14.32 -19.88 -8.36
N ASP A 156 15.02 -18.75 -8.37
CA ASP A 156 16.42 -18.65 -8.78
C ASP A 156 17.40 -19.20 -7.73
N GLY A 157 16.90 -19.67 -6.58
CA GLY A 157 17.75 -20.30 -5.57
C GLY A 157 18.48 -19.31 -4.65
N ALA A 158 17.94 -18.08 -4.48
CA ALA A 158 18.53 -17.06 -3.62
C ALA A 158 18.80 -17.54 -2.17
N SER A 159 19.86 -17.04 -1.56
CA SER A 159 20.19 -17.34 -0.17
C SER A 159 19.10 -16.87 0.78
N ILE A 160 19.07 -17.47 1.98
CA ILE A 160 18.12 -17.05 3.01
C ILE A 160 18.34 -15.57 3.41
N ASP A 161 19.58 -15.09 3.39
CA ASP A 161 19.91 -13.70 3.69
C ASP A 161 19.36 -12.73 2.63
N GLU A 162 19.42 -13.09 1.35
CA GLU A 162 18.81 -12.31 0.27
C GLU A 162 17.29 -12.25 0.40
N ILE A 163 16.65 -13.37 0.76
CA ILE A 163 15.20 -13.45 1.01
C ILE A 163 14.81 -12.54 2.19
N LYS A 164 15.51 -12.67 3.32
CA LYS A 164 15.26 -11.82 4.51
C LYS A 164 15.41 -10.36 4.15
N ASN A 165 16.52 -10.01 3.51
CA ASN A 165 16.81 -8.64 3.11
C ASN A 165 15.71 -8.08 2.19
N TYR A 166 15.25 -8.87 1.21
CA TYR A 166 14.16 -8.47 0.33
C TYR A 166 12.88 -8.16 1.11
N ILE A 167 12.49 -9.02 2.06
CA ILE A 167 11.30 -8.81 2.90
C ILE A 167 11.44 -7.52 3.72
N TYR A 168 12.59 -7.29 4.36
CA TYR A 168 12.84 -6.08 5.14
C TYR A 168 12.77 -4.80 4.27
N VAL A 169 13.40 -4.84 3.09
CA VAL A 169 13.36 -3.72 2.13
C VAL A 169 11.93 -3.48 1.65
N PHE A 170 11.17 -4.52 1.35
CA PHE A 170 9.78 -4.43 0.94
C PHE A 170 8.92 -3.74 2.00
N ILE A 171 8.99 -4.18 3.26
CA ILE A 171 8.20 -3.59 4.36
C ILE A 171 8.48 -2.10 4.50
N LYS A 172 9.76 -1.70 4.48
CA LYS A 172 10.15 -0.29 4.58
C LYS A 172 9.67 0.53 3.38
N TYR A 173 9.81 -0.02 2.18
CA TYR A 173 9.33 0.62 0.95
C TYR A 173 7.80 0.81 0.99
N TYR A 174 7.07 -0.22 1.41
CA TYR A 174 5.62 -0.20 1.46
C TYR A 174 5.08 0.78 2.50
N ASP A 175 5.73 0.90 3.67
CA ASP A 175 5.38 1.92 4.66
C ASP A 175 5.56 3.34 4.11
N THR A 176 6.65 3.58 3.37
CA THR A 176 6.90 4.86 2.70
C THR A 176 5.82 5.16 1.66
N LEU A 177 5.57 4.22 0.73
CA LEU A 177 4.53 4.33 -0.30
C LEU A 177 3.17 4.68 0.30
N ARG A 178 2.79 4.00 1.39
CA ARG A 178 1.51 4.24 2.05
C ARG A 178 1.44 5.59 2.75
N ASN A 179 2.53 6.05 3.36
CA ASN A 179 2.59 7.40 3.94
C ASN A 179 2.40 8.47 2.85
N ASP A 180 3.07 8.29 1.72
CA ASP A 180 2.99 9.23 0.60
C ASP A 180 1.57 9.28 0.02
N LEU A 181 0.97 8.13 -0.27
CA LEU A 181 -0.42 8.04 -0.74
C LEU A 181 -1.41 8.66 0.25
N PHE A 182 -1.23 8.39 1.54
CA PHE A 182 -2.08 8.98 2.59
C PHE A 182 -1.98 10.51 2.59
N ASN A 183 -0.76 11.05 2.56
CA ASN A 183 -0.51 12.49 2.60
C ASN A 183 -1.04 13.18 1.34
N GLU A 184 -0.77 12.62 0.16
CA GLU A 184 -1.24 13.14 -1.13
C GLU A 184 -2.77 13.27 -1.15
N HIS A 185 -3.49 12.22 -0.77
CA HIS A 185 -4.95 12.26 -0.77
C HIS A 185 -5.53 13.14 0.34
N ARG A 186 -4.89 13.19 1.51
CA ARG A 186 -5.24 14.13 2.58
C ARG A 186 -5.09 15.59 2.14
N GLU A 187 -4.02 15.92 1.43
CA GLU A 187 -3.80 17.26 0.87
C GLU A 187 -4.87 17.62 -0.15
N ARG A 188 -5.15 16.73 -1.11
CA ARG A 188 -6.25 16.91 -2.09
C ARG A 188 -7.59 17.18 -1.42
N PHE A 189 -7.91 16.47 -0.34
CA PHE A 189 -9.12 16.72 0.44
C PHE A 189 -9.06 18.08 1.14
N THR A 190 -7.93 18.43 1.74
CA THR A 190 -7.71 19.73 2.39
C THR A 190 -7.93 20.89 1.42
N GLU A 191 -7.41 20.80 0.21
CA GLU A 191 -7.57 21.82 -0.83
C GLU A 191 -9.04 21.99 -1.25
N ARG A 192 -9.77 20.88 -1.36
CA ARG A 192 -11.23 20.91 -1.65
C ARG A 192 -12.02 21.53 -0.53
N MET A 193 -11.68 21.22 0.72
CA MET A 193 -12.32 21.82 1.90
C MET A 193 -12.05 23.32 2.02
N LYS A 194 -10.88 23.80 1.59
CA LYS A 194 -10.54 25.24 1.55
C LYS A 194 -11.27 25.99 0.44
N ASN A 195 -11.64 25.31 -0.65
CA ASN A 195 -12.28 25.92 -1.82
C ASN A 195 -13.67 25.30 -2.13
N PRO A 196 -14.64 25.34 -1.20
CA PRO A 196 -15.94 24.70 -1.38
C PRO A 196 -16.79 25.38 -2.46
N LYS A 197 -16.50 26.65 -2.78
CA LYS A 197 -17.23 27.48 -3.76
C LYS A 197 -17.27 26.95 -5.19
N ARG A 198 -16.44 25.96 -5.56
CA ARG A 198 -16.55 25.29 -6.88
C ARG A 198 -17.82 24.42 -7.03
N LEU A 199 -18.59 24.24 -5.95
CA LEU A 199 -19.80 23.43 -5.90
C LEU A 199 -21.09 24.26 -5.65
N GLU A 200 -20.96 25.56 -5.39
CA GLU A 200 -22.10 26.49 -5.34
C GLU A 200 -22.43 26.93 -6.79
N ILE A 201 -23.09 26.08 -7.56
CA ILE A 201 -23.71 26.41 -8.85
C ILE A 201 -25.22 26.25 -8.70
#